data_AF-A0A7S3PD21-F1
#
_entry.id   AF-A0A7S3PD21-F1
#
_cell.length_a   1.000
_cell.length_b   1.000
_cell.length_c   1.000
_cell.angle_alpha   90.00
_cell.angle_beta   90.00
_cell.angle_gamma   90.00
#
_symmetry.space_group_name_H-M   'P 1'
#
loop_
_entity.id
_entity.type
_entity.pdbx_description
1 polymer ?
#
loop_
_entity_poly.entity_id
_entity_poly.type
_entity_poly.pdbx_seq_one_letter_code
_entity_poly.pdbx_strand_id
1 'polypeptide(L)'
;MGDWLRVPHSPLAGDSLSFHLPLHRALAKTVRCSCAVVVSEEERTSNPAWWKIPVLDEEKPNSTDPAAITTHPLVPLIWSTLRSSNCRVVWTAGPDCSPQEAHRRRSRSRNVSANIAVAKVVHSLADHPIRCIAAAQQIERHLWARNGSSVAGMAINYTSTGLCRSFRDLDLLMVQLSASGMSAGLGSRRVFNLLLSRFSMDGYLCDPERRPPTSSSGVASPFGASMTTWVNPPRLQDPDHAVVLAESFFSTLCVVVTELPPPPPVSKADTVPLQQTIRRELLHALASEPRSRSEAMNAAAIAASRRDDGASGLGESGGGSMFRDVFSVVLNDIAKQKTVGSSRASSGPPAFELKPEFCDEYDPTFYHLRRQDHQHAMDVIARLRKQKWGNDKDAADSRCLPVVCSPPKAHPRFLACRLLLHLPPLDSAVRRMLLFALTGGLWLPPSEPRPL
;
A
#
# COMPACT_ATOMS: atom_id res chain seq x y z
N MET A 1 -38.53 -25.33 -0.43
CA MET A 1 -37.13 -25.77 -0.70
C MET A 1 -36.17 -24.84 0.04
N GLY A 2 -36.24 -24.83 1.37
CA GLY A 2 -35.48 -23.91 2.21
C GLY A 2 -34.20 -24.52 2.77
N ASP A 3 -33.17 -23.68 2.88
CA ASP A 3 -32.07 -23.72 3.85
C ASP A 3 -31.41 -25.07 4.19
N TRP A 4 -30.53 -25.54 3.29
CA TRP A 4 -29.62 -26.66 3.56
C TRP A 4 -28.14 -26.27 3.57
N LEU A 5 -27.81 -24.98 3.45
CA LEU A 5 -26.44 -24.48 3.43
C LEU A 5 -26.25 -23.46 4.57
N ARG A 6 -25.70 -23.90 5.71
CA ARG A 6 -25.25 -22.97 6.76
C ARG A 6 -23.85 -22.48 6.43
N VAL A 7 -23.74 -21.23 5.99
CA VAL A 7 -22.46 -20.51 5.88
C VAL A 7 -22.29 -19.68 7.15
N PRO A 8 -21.19 -19.82 7.91
CA PRO A 8 -20.98 -19.01 9.10
C PRO A 8 -20.82 -17.52 8.73
N HIS A 9 -21.74 -16.70 9.23
CA HIS A 9 -21.70 -15.24 9.17
C HIS A 9 -20.85 -14.71 10.32
N SER A 10 -19.58 -14.37 10.06
CA SER A 10 -18.83 -13.29 10.73
C SER A 10 -17.35 -13.35 10.34
N PRO A 11 -16.76 -12.27 9.80
CA PRO A 11 -15.32 -12.13 9.72
C PRO A 11 -14.81 -11.58 11.06
N LEU A 12 -14.17 -12.44 11.87
CA LEU A 12 -13.27 -12.04 12.94
C LEU A 12 -13.83 -10.94 13.87
N ALA A 13 -14.80 -11.33 14.70
CA ALA A 13 -15.07 -10.57 15.91
C ALA A 13 -13.84 -10.63 16.83
N GLY A 14 -13.33 -9.47 17.23
CA GLY A 14 -12.87 -9.28 18.61
C GLY A 14 -11.39 -9.43 18.95
N ASP A 15 -10.57 -10.15 18.19
CA ASP A 15 -9.21 -10.44 18.67
C ASP A 15 -8.12 -9.65 17.93
N SER A 16 -7.46 -8.76 18.67
CA SER A 16 -6.20 -8.11 18.34
C SER A 16 -5.07 -9.14 18.22
N LEU A 17 -5.10 -9.94 17.17
CA LEU A 17 -3.99 -10.77 16.74
C LEU A 17 -3.27 -10.04 15.61
N SER A 18 -1.99 -9.71 15.84
CA SER A 18 -1.09 -9.27 14.78
C SER A 18 -0.90 -10.43 13.80
N PHE A 19 -1.76 -10.49 12.77
CA PHE A 19 -1.67 -11.46 11.67
C PHE A 19 -0.61 -11.08 10.63
N HIS A 20 0.12 -9.98 10.87
CA HIS A 20 1.09 -9.40 9.94
C HIS A 20 2.09 -10.46 9.45
N LEU A 21 2.76 -11.16 10.36
CA LEU A 21 3.80 -12.12 9.98
C LEU A 21 3.25 -13.43 9.36
N PRO A 22 2.20 -14.08 9.93
CA PRO A 22 1.61 -15.27 9.30
C PRO A 22 1.03 -15.02 7.90
N LEU A 23 0.40 -13.87 7.68
CA LEU A 23 -0.18 -13.50 6.39
C LEU A 23 0.90 -13.26 5.34
N HIS A 24 1.98 -12.56 5.70
CA HIS A 24 3.13 -12.32 4.80
C HIS A 24 3.88 -13.61 4.49
N ARG A 25 4.02 -14.52 5.45
CA ARG A 25 4.59 -15.87 5.23
C ARG A 25 3.73 -16.70 4.27
N ALA A 26 2.41 -16.69 4.43
CA ALA A 26 1.49 -17.38 3.55
C ALA A 26 1.56 -16.82 2.11
N LEU A 27 1.62 -15.50 1.95
CA LEU A 27 1.82 -14.88 0.63
C LEU A 27 3.16 -15.31 0.02
N ALA A 28 4.26 -15.17 0.75
CA ALA A 28 5.59 -15.50 0.23
C ALA A 28 5.62 -16.94 -0.31
N LYS A 29 4.97 -17.87 0.40
CA LYS A 29 4.84 -19.27 -0.04
C LYS A 29 4.02 -19.41 -1.31
N THR A 30 2.94 -18.64 -1.43
CA THR A 30 2.06 -18.61 -2.61
C THR A 30 2.74 -18.05 -3.85
N VAL A 31 3.47 -16.95 -3.69
CA VAL A 31 4.25 -16.32 -4.76
C VAL A 31 5.33 -17.29 -5.25
N ARG A 32 6.05 -17.95 -4.33
CA ARG A 32 7.03 -18.97 -4.66
C ARG A 32 6.42 -20.14 -5.44
N CYS A 33 5.32 -20.71 -4.97
CA CYS A 33 4.64 -21.81 -5.67
C CYS A 33 4.20 -21.38 -7.08
N SER A 34 3.69 -20.17 -7.24
CA SER A 34 3.25 -19.66 -8.55
C SER A 34 4.42 -19.41 -9.50
N CYS A 35 5.52 -18.85 -8.99
CA CYS A 35 6.73 -18.67 -9.79
C CYS A 35 7.37 -20.02 -10.18
N ALA A 36 7.17 -21.09 -9.41
CA ALA A 36 7.76 -22.40 -9.67
C ALA A 36 7.12 -23.08 -10.88
N VAL A 37 5.90 -22.68 -11.22
CA VAL A 37 5.17 -23.12 -12.42
C VAL A 37 5.69 -22.41 -13.67
N VAL A 38 6.19 -21.18 -13.52
CA VAL A 38 6.61 -20.33 -14.64
C VAL A 38 8.11 -20.42 -14.91
N VAL A 39 8.92 -20.66 -13.86
CA VAL A 39 10.38 -20.71 -13.99
C VAL A 39 10.89 -22.14 -13.91
N SER A 40 11.70 -22.51 -14.91
CA SER A 40 12.27 -23.84 -15.07
C SER A 40 13.11 -24.27 -13.85
N GLU A 41 13.22 -25.58 -13.63
CA GLU A 41 14.04 -26.12 -12.54
C GLU A 41 15.53 -25.82 -12.71
N GLU A 42 16.01 -25.75 -13.95
CA GLU A 42 17.39 -25.37 -14.31
C GLU A 42 17.71 -23.91 -13.94
N GLU A 43 16.79 -22.97 -14.20
CA GLU A 43 16.97 -21.56 -13.78
C GLU A 43 16.91 -21.40 -12.26
N ARG A 44 16.06 -22.19 -11.59
CA ARG A 44 15.94 -22.18 -10.11
C ARG A 44 17.19 -22.72 -9.42
N THR A 45 17.84 -23.72 -10.02
CA THR A 45 19.04 -24.37 -9.46
C THR A 45 20.32 -23.60 -9.78
N SER A 46 20.42 -23.00 -10.97
CA SER A 46 21.59 -22.20 -11.41
C SER A 46 21.77 -20.88 -10.68
N ASN A 47 20.71 -20.29 -10.14
CA ASN A 47 20.80 -19.08 -9.33
C ASN A 47 19.95 -19.21 -8.04
N PRO A 48 20.40 -19.92 -7.01
CA PRO A 48 19.59 -20.16 -5.81
C PRO A 48 19.25 -18.87 -5.04
N ALA A 49 20.02 -17.79 -5.21
CA ALA A 49 19.88 -16.55 -4.45
C ALA A 49 18.65 -15.68 -4.80
N TRP A 50 18.05 -15.80 -5.99
CA TRP A 50 16.76 -15.12 -6.30
C TRP A 50 15.55 -16.02 -6.02
N TRP A 51 15.77 -17.33 -5.84
CA TRP A 51 14.73 -18.32 -5.60
C TRP A 51 14.50 -18.64 -4.12
N LYS A 52 15.54 -18.49 -3.29
CA LYS A 52 15.47 -18.73 -1.84
C LYS A 52 14.69 -17.61 -1.14
N ILE A 53 13.69 -18.00 -0.37
CA ILE A 53 12.96 -17.11 0.54
C ILE A 53 13.40 -17.50 1.96
N PRO A 54 14.24 -16.70 2.63
CA PRO A 54 14.89 -17.06 3.90
C PRO A 54 13.94 -17.51 5.02
N VAL A 55 12.66 -17.13 4.95
CA VAL A 55 11.63 -17.48 5.94
C VAL A 55 10.93 -18.82 5.65
N LEU A 56 11.11 -19.40 4.46
CA LEU A 56 10.42 -20.62 4.02
C LEU A 56 11.34 -21.81 3.77
N ASP A 57 12.65 -21.58 3.68
CA ASP A 57 13.62 -22.61 3.28
C ASP A 57 14.20 -23.44 4.43
N GLU A 58 13.75 -23.21 5.66
CA GLU A 58 14.09 -24.08 6.80
C GLU A 58 13.18 -25.32 6.94
N GLU A 59 12.06 -25.39 6.22
CA GLU A 59 11.13 -26.54 6.30
C GLU A 59 11.00 -27.24 4.94
N LYS A 60 11.48 -28.49 4.88
CA LYS A 60 11.35 -29.38 3.72
C LYS A 60 9.88 -29.83 3.56
N PRO A 61 9.21 -29.61 2.42
CA PRO A 61 7.90 -30.18 2.17
C PRO A 61 8.02 -31.60 1.57
N ASN A 62 7.48 -32.59 2.28
CA ASN A 62 7.19 -33.92 1.74
C ASN A 62 5.79 -33.91 1.09
N SER A 63 5.70 -34.01 -0.25
CA SER A 63 4.68 -34.78 -0.98
C SER A 63 4.66 -34.44 -2.47
N THR A 64 4.68 -35.48 -3.29
CA THR A 64 4.48 -35.49 -4.74
C THR A 64 3.15 -36.17 -5.02
N ASP A 65 2.09 -35.41 -5.32
CA ASP A 65 0.78 -35.97 -5.68
C ASP A 65 0.22 -35.29 -6.94
N PRO A 66 0.03 -36.02 -8.07
CA PRO A 66 -0.33 -35.46 -9.37
C PRO A 66 -1.79 -35.00 -9.53
N ALA A 67 -2.65 -35.10 -8.50
CA ALA A 67 -4.02 -34.58 -8.52
C ALA A 67 -4.13 -33.03 -8.32
N ALA A 68 -3.00 -32.32 -8.23
CA ALA A 68 -2.89 -30.91 -7.87
C ALA A 68 -3.30 -29.90 -8.96
N ILE A 69 -3.69 -30.34 -10.15
CA ILE A 69 -3.87 -29.45 -11.32
C ILE A 69 -5.25 -28.72 -11.31
N THR A 70 -6.24 -29.23 -10.57
CA THR A 70 -7.60 -28.62 -10.51
C THR A 70 -7.90 -27.86 -9.22
N THR A 71 -6.96 -27.82 -8.26
CA THR A 71 -7.15 -27.16 -6.96
C THR A 71 -6.37 -25.85 -6.91
N HIS A 72 -7.00 -24.80 -6.37
CA HIS A 72 -6.34 -23.50 -6.25
C HIS A 72 -5.03 -23.64 -5.43
N PRO A 73 -3.91 -23.02 -5.83
CA PRO A 73 -2.58 -23.26 -5.23
C PRO A 73 -2.50 -22.93 -3.73
N LEU A 74 -3.41 -22.09 -3.23
CA LEU A 74 -3.56 -21.82 -1.80
C LEU A 74 -4.18 -22.96 -0.99
N VAL A 75 -4.94 -23.87 -1.62
CA VAL A 75 -5.68 -24.92 -0.92
C VAL A 75 -4.75 -25.79 -0.08
N PRO A 76 -3.66 -26.38 -0.61
CA PRO A 76 -2.74 -27.18 0.21
C PRO A 76 -2.12 -26.42 1.38
N LEU A 77 -1.94 -25.10 1.24
CA LEU A 77 -1.32 -24.24 2.27
C LEU A 77 -2.25 -23.95 3.45
N ILE A 78 -3.56 -23.93 3.19
CA ILE A 78 -4.60 -23.59 4.18
C ILE A 78 -5.30 -24.84 4.74
N TRP A 79 -4.91 -26.05 4.32
CA TRP A 79 -5.55 -27.29 4.79
C TRP A 79 -5.46 -27.50 6.30
N SER A 80 -4.38 -27.04 6.94
CA SER A 80 -4.25 -27.08 8.40
C SER A 80 -5.21 -26.11 9.10
N THR A 81 -5.47 -24.93 8.51
CA THR A 81 -6.36 -23.89 9.05
C THR A 81 -7.84 -24.12 8.69
N LEU A 82 -8.12 -24.89 7.63
CA LEU A 82 -9.44 -25.32 7.19
C LEU A 82 -10.17 -26.25 8.18
N ARG A 83 -9.46 -26.82 9.17
CA ARG A 83 -10.08 -27.60 10.25
C ARG A 83 -10.91 -26.73 11.21
N SER A 84 -10.75 -25.40 11.17
CA SER A 84 -11.56 -24.46 11.94
C SER A 84 -12.99 -24.37 11.39
N SER A 85 -13.98 -24.24 12.28
CA SER A 85 -15.41 -24.13 11.95
C SER A 85 -15.76 -22.95 11.05
N ASN A 86 -14.90 -21.93 10.97
CA ASN A 86 -15.15 -20.65 10.29
C ASN A 86 -15.23 -20.71 8.76
N CYS A 87 -14.77 -21.80 8.14
CA CYS A 87 -14.83 -21.98 6.68
C CYS A 87 -15.48 -23.31 6.27
N ARG A 88 -15.96 -24.09 7.24
CA ARG A 88 -16.47 -25.44 7.01
C ARG A 88 -17.93 -25.39 6.61
N VAL A 89 -18.21 -25.69 5.34
CA VAL A 89 -19.55 -26.01 4.89
C VAL A 89 -19.83 -27.45 5.32
N VAL A 90 -20.82 -27.61 6.19
CA VAL A 90 -21.26 -28.92 6.69
C VAL A 90 -22.56 -29.28 5.98
N TRP A 91 -22.57 -30.47 5.39
CA TRP A 91 -23.78 -31.06 4.82
C TRP A 91 -24.41 -32.02 5.83
N THR A 92 -25.71 -31.89 6.06
CA THR A 92 -26.52 -32.84 6.82
C THR A 92 -27.15 -33.85 5.87
N ALA A 93 -27.04 -35.14 6.19
CA ALA A 93 -27.64 -36.18 5.38
C ALA A 93 -29.15 -36.20 5.52
N GLY A 94 -29.86 -35.99 4.41
CA GLY A 94 -31.29 -36.29 4.35
C GLY A 94 -31.53 -37.81 4.38
N PRO A 95 -32.73 -38.25 4.80
CA PRO A 95 -33.03 -39.67 5.03
C PRO A 95 -32.86 -40.57 3.79
N ASP A 96 -33.00 -40.04 2.58
CA ASP A 96 -33.01 -40.83 1.32
C ASP A 96 -31.69 -40.78 0.52
N CYS A 97 -30.56 -40.46 1.16
CA CYS A 97 -29.28 -40.30 0.45
C CYS A 97 -28.52 -41.62 0.27
N SER A 98 -28.26 -42.02 -0.98
CA SER A 98 -27.40 -43.19 -1.26
C SER A 98 -25.94 -42.95 -0.81
N PRO A 99 -25.16 -44.00 -0.49
CA PRO A 99 -23.77 -43.86 -0.08
C PRO A 99 -22.87 -43.13 -1.11
N GLN A 100 -23.13 -43.38 -2.40
CA GLN A 100 -22.41 -42.73 -3.50
C GLN A 100 -22.74 -41.24 -3.59
N GLU A 101 -24.01 -40.87 -3.44
CA GLU A 101 -24.45 -39.47 -3.43
C GLU A 101 -23.91 -38.73 -2.19
N ALA A 102 -23.93 -39.38 -1.03
CA ALA A 102 -23.33 -38.86 0.20
C ALA A 102 -21.82 -38.62 0.05
N HIS A 103 -21.11 -39.47 -0.70
CA HIS A 103 -19.68 -39.26 -0.99
C HIS A 103 -19.46 -38.06 -1.93
N ARG A 104 -20.20 -37.96 -3.04
CA ARG A 104 -20.12 -36.83 -3.98
C ARG A 104 -20.42 -35.49 -3.30
N ARG A 105 -21.47 -35.43 -2.47
CA ARG A 105 -21.83 -34.23 -1.71
C ARG A 105 -20.78 -33.83 -0.69
N ARG A 106 -20.20 -34.78 0.05
CA ARG A 106 -19.09 -34.51 0.97
C ARG A 106 -17.86 -33.97 0.23
N SER A 107 -17.52 -34.52 -0.93
CA SER A 107 -16.44 -34.00 -1.79
C SER A 107 -16.70 -32.57 -2.24
N ARG A 108 -17.91 -32.28 -2.76
CA ARG A 108 -18.32 -30.93 -3.14
C ARG A 108 -18.28 -29.95 -1.96
N SER A 109 -18.74 -30.35 -0.78
CA SER A 109 -18.70 -29.53 0.43
C SER A 109 -17.28 -29.17 0.85
N ARG A 110 -16.32 -30.11 0.74
CA ARG A 110 -14.89 -29.86 0.97
C ARG A 110 -14.33 -28.86 -0.03
N ASN A 111 -14.64 -29.03 -1.32
CA ASN A 111 -14.19 -28.11 -2.37
C ASN A 111 -14.75 -26.69 -2.18
N VAL A 112 -16.04 -26.56 -1.85
CA VAL A 112 -16.66 -25.25 -1.55
C VAL A 112 -16.02 -24.62 -0.32
N SER A 113 -15.81 -25.39 0.76
CA SER A 113 -15.14 -24.91 1.98
C SER A 113 -13.72 -24.40 1.68
N ALA A 114 -12.97 -25.15 0.88
CA ALA A 114 -11.63 -24.76 0.44
C ALA A 114 -11.66 -23.47 -0.38
N ASN A 115 -12.58 -23.34 -1.34
CA ASN A 115 -12.71 -22.13 -2.16
C ASN A 115 -13.13 -20.90 -1.33
N ILE A 116 -14.02 -21.06 -0.35
CA ILE A 116 -14.40 -19.98 0.57
C ILE A 116 -13.19 -19.56 1.40
N ALA A 117 -12.41 -20.50 1.93
CA ALA A 117 -11.22 -20.18 2.70
C ALA A 117 -10.15 -19.48 1.85
N VAL A 118 -9.93 -19.94 0.63
CA VAL A 118 -9.06 -19.27 -0.35
C VAL A 118 -9.53 -17.84 -0.59
N ALA A 119 -10.81 -17.63 -0.89
CA ALA A 119 -11.37 -16.31 -1.13
C ALA A 119 -11.21 -15.39 0.09
N LYS A 120 -11.41 -15.92 1.31
CA LYS A 120 -11.18 -15.19 2.56
C LYS A 120 -9.71 -14.82 2.74
N VAL A 121 -8.78 -15.73 2.49
CA VAL A 121 -7.34 -15.44 2.57
C VAL A 121 -6.96 -14.37 1.55
N VAL A 122 -7.34 -14.52 0.29
CA VAL A 122 -7.09 -13.55 -0.77
C VAL A 122 -7.69 -12.18 -0.44
N HIS A 123 -8.88 -12.16 0.15
CA HIS A 123 -9.47 -10.91 0.63
C HIS A 123 -8.65 -10.28 1.75
N SER A 124 -8.26 -11.05 2.76
CA SER A 124 -7.45 -10.57 3.89
C SER A 124 -6.07 -10.09 3.47
N LEU A 125 -5.47 -10.64 2.40
CA LEU A 125 -4.20 -10.20 1.84
C LEU A 125 -4.23 -8.74 1.37
N ALA A 126 -5.41 -8.23 0.97
CA ALA A 126 -5.59 -6.83 0.64
C ALA A 126 -6.20 -6.03 1.80
N ASP A 127 -7.23 -6.58 2.43
CA ASP A 127 -8.04 -5.87 3.42
C ASP A 127 -7.25 -5.48 4.68
N HIS A 128 -6.40 -6.38 5.19
CA HIS A 128 -5.61 -6.08 6.38
C HIS A 128 -4.58 -4.96 6.13
N PRO A 129 -3.72 -5.02 5.10
CA PRO A 129 -2.85 -3.92 4.73
C PRO A 129 -3.59 -2.59 4.53
N ILE A 130 -4.74 -2.61 3.85
CA ILE A 130 -5.55 -1.40 3.63
C ILE A 130 -6.04 -0.81 4.96
N ARG A 131 -6.49 -1.65 5.91
CA ARG A 131 -6.89 -1.20 7.25
C ARG A 131 -5.72 -0.55 7.98
N CYS A 132 -4.53 -1.13 7.89
CA CYS A 132 -3.33 -0.59 8.53
C CYS A 132 -2.91 0.75 7.94
N ILE A 133 -2.90 0.87 6.61
CA ILE A 133 -2.62 2.13 5.91
C ILE A 133 -3.68 3.20 6.26
N ALA A 134 -4.97 2.85 6.22
CA ALA A 134 -6.04 3.77 6.57
C ALA A 134 -5.97 4.23 8.03
N ALA A 135 -5.70 3.30 8.96
CA ALA A 135 -5.54 3.62 10.37
C ALA A 135 -4.33 4.54 10.62
N ALA A 136 -3.18 4.26 10.00
CA ALA A 136 -1.99 5.12 10.10
C ALA A 136 -2.31 6.55 9.64
N GLN A 137 -2.97 6.69 8.49
CA GLN A 137 -3.42 7.99 7.98
C GLN A 137 -4.38 8.69 8.95
N GLN A 138 -5.37 7.99 9.50
CA GLN A 138 -6.31 8.57 10.47
C GLN A 138 -5.62 9.04 11.76
N ILE A 139 -4.62 8.30 12.23
CA ILE A 139 -3.85 8.63 13.44
C ILE A 139 -2.97 9.86 13.19
N GLU A 140 -2.29 9.95 12.03
CA GLU A 140 -1.51 11.13 11.61
C GLU A 140 -2.36 12.39 11.48
N ARG A 141 -3.67 12.23 11.22
CA ARG A 141 -4.64 13.32 11.15
C ARG A 141 -5.34 13.59 12.50
N HIS A 142 -4.82 13.03 13.59
CA HIS A 142 -5.30 13.21 14.97
C HIS A 142 -6.74 12.74 15.23
N LEU A 143 -7.33 11.91 14.36
CA LEU A 143 -8.70 11.39 14.53
C LEU A 143 -8.81 10.39 15.70
N TRP A 144 -7.65 9.92 16.18
CA TRP A 144 -7.49 8.97 17.29
C TRP A 144 -6.83 9.59 18.52
N ALA A 145 -6.79 10.92 18.64
CA ALA A 145 -6.04 11.62 19.70
C ALA A 145 -6.42 11.19 21.14
N ARG A 146 -7.66 10.74 21.37
CA ARG A 146 -8.14 10.29 22.70
C ARG A 146 -7.67 8.88 23.08
N ASN A 147 -7.06 8.14 22.16
CA ASN A 147 -6.59 6.77 22.38
C ASN A 147 -5.19 6.72 23.03
N GLY A 148 -4.59 7.89 23.32
CA GLY A 148 -3.32 7.99 24.03
C GLY A 148 -2.08 7.87 23.13
N SER A 149 -0.92 8.13 23.74
CA SER A 149 0.38 8.17 23.04
C SER A 149 0.82 6.82 22.49
N SER A 150 0.35 5.70 23.05
CA SER A 150 0.66 4.36 22.54
C SER A 150 0.18 4.16 21.10
N VAL A 151 -1.05 4.59 20.77
CA VAL A 151 -1.59 4.49 19.40
C VAL A 151 -0.83 5.39 18.44
N ALA A 152 -0.51 6.62 18.87
CA ALA A 152 0.34 7.52 18.09
C ALA A 152 1.74 6.90 17.84
N GLY A 153 2.32 6.28 18.87
CA GLY A 153 3.61 5.57 18.78
C GLY A 153 3.59 4.42 17.79
N MET A 154 2.49 3.66 17.72
CA MET A 154 2.34 2.58 16.73
C MET A 154 2.30 3.10 15.28
N ALA A 155 1.68 4.26 15.04
CA ALA A 155 1.64 4.87 13.71
C ALA A 155 3.02 5.40 13.26
N ILE A 156 3.94 5.68 14.19
CA ILE A 156 5.32 6.06 13.84
C ILE A 156 6.01 4.93 13.04
N ASN A 157 5.64 3.67 13.22
CA ASN A 157 6.18 2.56 12.44
C ASN A 157 5.88 2.66 10.93
N TYR A 158 4.84 3.42 10.55
CA TYR A 158 4.44 3.67 9.15
C TYR A 158 5.01 4.97 8.56
N THR A 159 5.73 5.77 9.36
CA THR A 159 6.29 7.06 8.93
C THR A 159 7.75 7.26 9.29
N SER A 160 8.31 6.39 10.15
CA SER A 160 9.72 6.39 10.48
C SER A 160 10.49 5.65 9.40
N THR A 161 11.43 6.35 8.76
CA THR A 161 12.24 5.87 7.64
C THR A 161 12.84 4.47 7.88
N GLY A 162 13.39 4.21 9.07
CA GLY A 162 13.97 2.91 9.41
C GLY A 162 12.98 1.74 9.52
N LEU A 163 11.70 2.02 9.74
CA LEU A 163 10.67 1.01 9.98
C LEU A 163 9.67 0.86 8.82
N CYS A 164 9.49 1.89 7.98
CA CYS A 164 8.51 1.89 6.86
C CYS A 164 8.60 0.62 6.00
N ARG A 165 9.84 0.20 5.67
CA ARG A 165 10.14 -1.02 4.92
C ARG A 165 9.48 -2.30 5.43
N SER A 166 9.38 -2.44 6.75
CA SER A 166 8.85 -3.66 7.39
C SER A 166 7.35 -3.56 7.66
N PHE A 167 6.75 -2.38 7.46
CA PHE A 167 5.34 -2.10 7.69
C PHE A 167 4.73 -1.49 6.43
N ARG A 168 4.77 -0.16 6.29
CA ARG A 168 4.12 0.58 5.20
C ARG A 168 4.46 0.07 3.81
N ASP A 169 5.74 -0.14 3.48
CA ASP A 169 6.17 -0.52 2.12
C ASP A 169 5.69 -1.93 1.78
N LEU A 170 5.74 -2.81 2.77
CA LEU A 170 5.30 -4.18 2.62
C LEU A 170 3.78 -4.21 2.42
N ASP A 171 3.03 -3.50 3.25
CA ASP A 171 1.59 -3.35 3.11
C ASP A 171 1.20 -2.72 1.77
N LEU A 172 1.93 -1.70 1.32
CA LEU A 172 1.75 -1.08 0.02
C LEU A 172 1.96 -2.10 -1.10
N LEU A 173 3.03 -2.89 -1.04
CA LEU A 173 3.30 -3.96 -2.01
C LEU A 173 2.19 -5.02 -2.00
N MET A 174 1.64 -5.38 -0.83
CA MET A 174 0.49 -6.30 -0.73
C MET A 174 -0.75 -5.76 -1.43
N VAL A 175 -1.04 -4.47 -1.24
CA VAL A 175 -2.16 -3.79 -1.90
C VAL A 175 -1.95 -3.75 -3.41
N GLN A 176 -0.74 -3.42 -3.86
CA GLN A 176 -0.38 -3.39 -5.28
C GLN A 176 -0.45 -4.78 -5.92
N LEU A 177 0.11 -5.81 -5.29
CA LEU A 177 -0.01 -7.20 -5.75
C LEU A 177 -1.48 -7.65 -5.83
N SER A 178 -2.29 -7.20 -4.88
CA SER A 178 -3.72 -7.48 -4.90
C SER A 178 -4.43 -6.74 -6.03
N ALA A 179 -4.08 -5.48 -6.28
CA ALA A 179 -4.70 -4.64 -7.31
C ALA A 179 -4.31 -5.09 -8.73
N SER A 180 -3.10 -5.60 -8.92
CA SER A 180 -2.63 -6.11 -10.21
C SER A 180 -3.33 -7.40 -10.66
N GLY A 181 -4.12 -8.03 -9.78
CA GLY A 181 -4.91 -9.20 -10.14
C GLY A 181 -4.05 -10.44 -10.46
N MET A 182 -2.84 -10.51 -9.90
CA MET A 182 -2.00 -11.72 -9.95
C MET A 182 -2.73 -12.91 -9.29
N SER A 183 -2.20 -14.13 -9.38
CA SER A 183 -2.89 -15.38 -8.98
C SER A 183 -3.44 -15.42 -7.53
N ALA A 184 -3.07 -14.48 -6.66
CA ALA A 184 -3.58 -14.32 -5.30
C ALA A 184 -4.18 -12.92 -5.02
N GLY A 185 -4.48 -12.14 -6.07
CA GLY A 185 -4.97 -10.77 -5.98
C GLY A 185 -6.47 -10.63 -6.24
N LEU A 186 -7.04 -9.56 -5.71
CA LEU A 186 -8.46 -9.24 -5.89
C LEU A 186 -8.75 -8.52 -7.21
N GLY A 187 -7.76 -7.92 -7.85
CA GLY A 187 -7.91 -7.01 -8.99
C GLY A 187 -8.33 -5.59 -8.57
N SER A 188 -8.05 -4.62 -9.43
CA SER A 188 -8.18 -3.18 -9.18
C SER A 188 -9.55 -2.78 -8.61
N ARG A 189 -10.65 -3.21 -9.23
CA ARG A 189 -12.02 -2.84 -8.80
C ARG A 189 -12.31 -3.21 -7.33
N ARG A 190 -11.93 -4.42 -6.90
CA ARG A 190 -12.19 -4.86 -5.53
C ARG A 190 -11.26 -4.17 -4.52
N VAL A 191 -10.01 -3.94 -4.89
CA VAL A 191 -9.07 -3.16 -4.06
C VAL A 191 -9.54 -1.71 -3.91
N PHE A 192 -10.04 -1.09 -4.98
CA PHE A 192 -10.62 0.26 -4.92
C PHE A 192 -11.79 0.34 -3.93
N ASN A 193 -12.73 -0.59 -4.01
CA ASN A 193 -13.88 -0.63 -3.11
C ASN A 193 -13.45 -0.85 -1.65
N LEU A 194 -12.40 -1.64 -1.42
CA LEU A 194 -11.81 -1.81 -0.08
C LEU A 194 -11.18 -0.52 0.43
N LEU A 195 -10.36 0.17 -0.39
CA LEU A 195 -9.80 1.48 -0.04
C LEU A 195 -10.92 2.46 0.32
N LEU A 196 -11.92 2.60 -0.56
CA LEU A 196 -13.05 3.50 -0.36
C LEU A 196 -13.82 3.19 0.94
N SER A 197 -14.05 1.91 1.23
CA SER A 197 -14.72 1.46 2.46
C SER A 197 -13.88 1.71 3.71
N ARG A 198 -12.57 1.43 3.71
CA ARG A 198 -11.70 1.56 4.89
C ARG A 198 -11.33 2.99 5.24
N PHE A 199 -11.34 3.88 4.25
CA PHE A 199 -11.26 5.32 4.48
C PHE A 199 -12.62 5.95 4.84
N SER A 200 -13.71 5.17 4.87
CA SER A 200 -15.07 5.65 5.15
C SER A 200 -15.60 6.67 4.14
N MET A 201 -15.15 6.58 2.88
CA MET A 201 -15.41 7.60 1.85
C MET A 201 -16.50 7.21 0.84
N ASP A 202 -17.07 6.01 0.93
CA ASP A 202 -18.09 5.51 -0.01
C ASP A 202 -19.30 6.45 -0.12
N GLY A 203 -19.87 6.83 1.04
CA GLY A 203 -20.99 7.78 1.14
C GLY A 203 -20.66 9.21 0.72
N TYR A 204 -19.39 9.58 0.74
CA TYR A 204 -18.92 10.95 0.50
C TYR A 204 -18.40 11.18 -0.91
N LEU A 205 -17.89 10.14 -1.59
CA LEU A 205 -17.24 10.23 -2.89
C LEU A 205 -18.05 9.55 -3.99
N CYS A 206 -18.65 8.38 -3.74
CA CYS A 206 -19.28 7.56 -4.77
C CYS A 206 -20.81 7.55 -4.67
N ASP A 207 -21.35 7.17 -3.50
CA ASP A 207 -22.76 6.82 -3.34
C ASP A 207 -23.39 7.57 -2.14
N PRO A 208 -23.98 8.77 -2.36
CA PRO A 208 -24.56 9.59 -1.29
C PRO A 208 -25.65 8.90 -0.47
N GLU A 209 -26.35 7.92 -1.05
CA GLU A 209 -27.41 7.18 -0.34
C GLU A 209 -26.83 6.29 0.77
N ARG A 210 -25.53 5.97 0.71
CA ARG A 210 -24.80 5.26 1.76
C ARG A 210 -24.28 6.17 2.86
N ARG A 211 -24.48 7.48 2.76
CA ARG A 211 -24.14 8.38 3.87
C ARG A 211 -25.08 8.08 5.05
N PRO A 212 -24.55 7.89 6.28
CA PRO A 212 -25.41 7.75 7.44
C PRO A 212 -26.32 8.99 7.56
N PRO A 213 -27.64 8.83 7.79
CA PRO A 213 -28.55 9.95 7.86
C PRO A 213 -28.12 10.90 8.99
N THR A 214 -27.94 12.18 8.66
CA THR A 214 -27.65 13.25 9.62
C THR A 214 -28.89 13.68 10.40
N SER A 215 -30.05 13.06 10.15
CA SER A 215 -31.32 13.37 10.80
C SER A 215 -31.74 12.26 11.77
N SER A 216 -32.32 12.68 12.89
CA SER A 216 -32.95 11.89 13.96
C SER A 216 -34.16 11.04 13.52
N SER A 217 -34.39 10.87 12.22
CA SER A 217 -35.46 10.05 11.67
C SER A 217 -34.95 8.63 11.43
N GLY A 218 -35.05 7.79 12.46
CA GLY A 218 -34.56 6.42 12.52
C GLY A 218 -35.26 5.42 11.60
N VAL A 219 -35.14 5.61 10.28
CA VAL A 219 -35.47 4.55 9.31
C VAL A 219 -34.17 4.08 8.67
N ALA A 220 -33.60 3.03 9.26
CA ALA A 220 -32.53 2.28 8.63
C ALA A 220 -33.07 1.65 7.33
N SER A 221 -32.36 1.85 6.22
CA SER A 221 -32.70 1.21 4.95
C SER A 221 -32.71 -0.32 5.12
N PRO A 222 -33.82 -1.04 4.85
CA PRO A 222 -33.95 -2.44 5.25
C PRO A 222 -33.23 -3.42 4.32
N PHE A 223 -32.77 -2.97 3.14
CA PHE A 223 -32.20 -3.83 2.10
C PHE A 223 -31.06 -3.12 1.37
N GLY A 224 -29.83 -3.20 1.90
CA GLY A 224 -28.65 -2.72 1.17
C GLY A 224 -27.35 -2.61 1.97
N ALA A 225 -27.44 -2.44 3.29
CA ALA A 225 -26.27 -2.26 4.17
C ALA A 225 -25.47 -3.56 4.47
N SER A 226 -25.66 -4.62 3.68
CA SER A 226 -25.19 -5.97 4.01
C SER A 226 -24.26 -6.54 2.94
N MET A 227 -22.98 -6.19 3.04
CA MET A 227 -21.90 -7.13 2.64
C MET A 227 -20.50 -6.81 3.17
N THR A 228 -20.28 -5.70 3.88
CA THR A 228 -18.98 -5.36 4.46
C THR A 228 -19.17 -4.66 5.81
N THR A 229 -19.41 -5.41 6.88
CA THR A 229 -19.62 -4.87 8.23
C THR A 229 -18.31 -4.41 8.87
N TRP A 230 -17.62 -3.47 8.22
CA TRP A 230 -16.69 -2.59 8.89
C TRP A 230 -17.52 -1.53 9.60
N VAL A 231 -17.54 -1.60 10.92
CA VAL A 231 -18.25 -0.61 11.74
C VAL A 231 -17.44 0.67 11.72
N ASN A 232 -17.94 1.69 11.01
CA ASN A 232 -17.30 3.00 10.97
C ASN A 232 -17.28 3.58 12.39
N PRO A 233 -16.10 3.89 12.96
CA PRO A 233 -16.01 4.58 14.24
C PRO A 233 -16.83 5.88 14.18
N PRO A 234 -17.59 6.24 15.23
CA PRO A 234 -18.45 7.43 15.21
C PRO A 234 -17.71 8.72 14.83
N ARG A 235 -16.45 8.88 15.26
CA ARG A 235 -15.62 10.03 14.86
C ARG A 235 -15.37 10.11 13.36
N LEU A 236 -15.25 8.99 12.65
CA LEU A 236 -15.07 9.02 11.19
C LEU A 236 -16.35 9.36 10.42
N GLN A 237 -17.49 9.41 11.11
CA GLN A 237 -18.78 9.78 10.51
C GLN A 237 -19.06 11.28 10.61
N ASP A 238 -18.26 12.00 11.40
CA ASP A 238 -18.32 13.45 11.54
C ASP A 238 -18.04 14.12 10.17
N PRO A 239 -18.96 14.95 9.64
CA PRO A 239 -18.76 15.66 8.37
C PRO A 239 -17.47 16.47 8.32
N ASP A 240 -17.00 17.00 9.45
CA ASP A 240 -15.79 17.83 9.51
C ASP A 240 -14.52 17.04 9.18
N HIS A 241 -14.54 15.72 9.41
CA HIS A 241 -13.39 14.85 9.12
C HIS A 241 -13.37 14.34 7.68
N ALA A 242 -14.49 14.43 6.95
CA ALA A 242 -14.62 13.86 5.62
C ALA A 242 -13.62 14.45 4.62
N VAL A 243 -13.27 15.73 4.74
CA VAL A 243 -12.30 16.40 3.87
C VAL A 243 -10.91 15.80 4.06
N VAL A 244 -10.50 15.65 5.32
CA VAL A 244 -9.19 15.12 5.68
C VAL A 244 -9.07 13.65 5.30
N LEU A 245 -10.15 12.88 5.45
CA LEU A 245 -10.22 11.48 5.01
C LEU A 245 -10.18 11.36 3.48
N ALA A 246 -10.84 12.27 2.75
CA ALA A 246 -10.77 12.34 1.29
C ALA A 246 -9.33 12.60 0.82
N GLU A 247 -8.65 13.58 1.43
CA GLU A 247 -7.25 13.91 1.14
C GLU A 247 -6.34 12.68 1.35
N SER A 248 -6.47 12.01 2.51
CA SER A 248 -5.70 10.80 2.80
C SER A 248 -6.04 9.64 1.86
N PHE A 249 -7.31 9.49 1.43
CA PHE A 249 -7.71 8.50 0.45
C PHE A 249 -7.05 8.75 -0.91
N PHE A 250 -7.15 9.97 -1.45
CA PHE A 250 -6.54 10.31 -2.75
C PHE A 250 -5.01 10.24 -2.70
N SER A 251 -4.38 10.71 -1.62
CA SER A 251 -2.93 10.59 -1.43
C SER A 251 -2.49 9.13 -1.42
N THR A 252 -3.21 8.27 -0.69
CA THR A 252 -2.95 6.82 -0.68
C THR A 252 -3.13 6.21 -2.06
N LEU A 253 -4.16 6.61 -2.80
CA LEU A 253 -4.40 6.13 -4.16
C LEU A 253 -3.25 6.53 -5.10
N CYS A 254 -2.76 7.76 -5.02
CA CYS A 254 -1.59 8.23 -5.76
C CYS A 254 -0.39 7.32 -5.47
N VAL A 255 -0.04 7.13 -4.19
CA VAL A 255 1.07 6.26 -3.76
C VAL A 255 0.91 4.84 -4.31
N VAL A 256 -0.30 4.25 -4.25
CA VAL A 256 -0.56 2.89 -4.77
C VAL A 256 -0.24 2.77 -6.26
N VAL A 257 -0.48 3.80 -7.07
CA VAL A 257 -0.32 3.75 -8.54
C VAL A 257 1.00 4.32 -9.06
N THR A 258 1.69 5.15 -8.25
CA THR A 258 2.98 5.76 -8.60
C THR A 258 4.16 4.96 -8.07
N GLU A 259 4.08 4.41 -6.86
CA GLU A 259 5.16 3.67 -6.17
C GLU A 259 5.19 2.19 -6.53
N LEU A 260 4.96 1.88 -7.80
CA LEU A 260 5.01 0.50 -8.27
C LEU A 260 6.46 0.03 -8.35
N PRO A 261 6.73 -1.28 -8.12
CA PRO A 261 8.09 -1.82 -8.26
C PRO A 261 8.69 -1.46 -9.62
N PRO A 262 9.97 -1.05 -9.67
CA PRO A 262 10.61 -0.68 -10.93
C PRO A 262 10.73 -1.89 -11.87
N PRO A 263 10.88 -1.67 -13.18
CA PRO A 263 11.17 -2.74 -14.11
C PRO A 263 12.45 -3.49 -13.69
N PRO A 264 12.56 -4.79 -14.00
CA PRO A 264 13.78 -5.54 -13.70
C PRO A 264 14.97 -4.90 -14.43
N PRO A 265 16.16 -4.89 -13.82
CA PRO A 265 17.35 -4.33 -14.46
C PRO A 265 17.69 -5.11 -15.73
N VAL A 266 18.15 -4.41 -16.76
CA VAL A 266 18.49 -5.02 -18.06
C VAL A 266 19.72 -5.92 -17.95
N SER A 267 20.61 -5.62 -17.00
CA SER A 267 21.80 -6.41 -16.70
C SER A 267 22.19 -6.30 -15.22
N LYS A 268 23.12 -7.15 -14.74
CA LYS A 268 23.62 -7.06 -13.35
C LYS A 268 24.36 -5.75 -13.05
N ALA A 269 24.85 -5.05 -14.07
CA ALA A 269 25.54 -3.76 -13.94
C ALA A 269 24.59 -2.57 -14.09
N ASP A 270 23.31 -2.80 -14.39
CA ASP A 270 22.31 -1.75 -14.53
C ASP A 270 21.93 -1.19 -13.14
N THR A 271 22.47 -0.02 -12.83
CA THR A 271 22.23 0.71 -11.59
C THR A 271 21.08 1.71 -11.70
N VAL A 272 20.43 1.83 -12.86
CA VAL A 272 19.40 2.86 -13.10
C VAL A 272 18.22 2.74 -12.12
N PRO A 273 17.64 1.55 -11.84
CA PRO A 273 16.55 1.44 -10.87
C PRO A 273 16.98 1.87 -9.46
N LEU A 274 18.20 1.50 -9.06
CA LEU A 274 18.76 1.87 -7.75
C LEU A 274 19.00 3.39 -7.67
N GLN A 275 19.52 3.98 -8.73
CA GLN A 275 19.75 5.42 -8.83
C GLN A 275 18.43 6.20 -8.69
N GLN A 276 17.36 5.73 -9.34
CA GLN A 276 16.04 6.35 -9.26
C GLN A 276 15.46 6.29 -7.84
N THR A 277 15.54 5.14 -7.17
CA THR A 277 15.05 5.01 -5.79
C THR A 277 15.86 5.86 -4.82
N ILE A 278 17.20 5.83 -4.90
CA ILE A 278 18.07 6.68 -4.06
C ILE A 278 17.78 8.16 -4.30
N ARG A 279 17.62 8.56 -5.57
CA ARG A 279 17.27 9.94 -5.93
C ARG A 279 15.95 10.36 -5.30
N ARG A 280 14.92 9.50 -5.38
CA ARG A 280 13.61 9.79 -4.79
C ARG A 280 13.71 9.95 -3.28
N GLU A 281 14.36 9.03 -2.57
CA GLU A 281 14.56 9.16 -1.11
C GLU A 281 15.32 10.43 -0.74
N LEU A 282 16.47 10.65 -1.39
CA LEU A 282 17.38 11.73 -1.05
C LEU A 282 16.81 13.10 -1.38
N LEU A 283 16.08 13.22 -2.50
CA LEU A 283 15.47 14.47 -2.91
C LEU A 283 14.47 14.97 -1.87
N HIS A 284 13.59 14.10 -1.36
CA HIS A 284 12.60 14.47 -0.36
C HIS A 284 13.25 14.72 1.01
N ALA A 285 14.25 13.91 1.37
CA ALA A 285 15.01 14.10 2.60
C ALA A 285 15.78 15.44 2.63
N LEU A 286 16.31 15.90 1.49
CA LEU A 286 16.99 17.19 1.36
C LEU A 286 16.02 18.36 1.16
N ALA A 287 14.83 18.10 0.61
CA ALA A 287 13.77 19.09 0.53
C ALA A 287 13.27 19.48 1.92
N SER A 288 13.21 18.53 2.86
CA SER A 288 12.85 18.84 4.25
C SER A 288 13.91 19.66 4.96
N GLU A 289 15.18 19.25 4.90
CA GLU A 289 16.26 19.95 5.62
C GLU A 289 17.64 19.66 5.02
N PRO A 290 18.64 20.55 5.20
CA PRO A 290 20.03 20.23 4.85
C PRO A 290 20.58 19.10 5.72
N ARG A 291 21.28 18.13 5.11
CA ARG A 291 21.77 16.92 5.79
C ARG A 291 23.27 16.74 5.62
N SER A 292 23.96 16.24 6.64
CA SER A 292 25.32 15.72 6.48
C SER A 292 25.33 14.50 5.53
N ARG A 293 26.51 14.14 4.99
CA ARG A 293 26.64 12.96 4.12
C ARG A 293 26.14 11.67 4.79
N SER A 294 26.39 11.50 6.08
CA SER A 294 25.95 10.34 6.85
C SER A 294 24.44 10.29 7.03
N GLU A 295 23.80 11.42 7.32
CA GLU A 295 22.33 11.50 7.47
C GLU A 295 21.64 11.29 6.12
N ALA A 296 22.19 11.87 5.04
CA ALA A 296 21.74 11.65 3.67
C ALA A 296 21.84 10.17 3.28
N MET A 297 22.95 9.51 3.63
CA MET A 297 23.14 8.07 3.37
C MET A 297 22.13 7.23 4.15
N ASN A 298 21.86 7.57 5.42
CA ASN A 298 20.86 6.88 6.23
C ASN A 298 19.43 7.05 5.68
N ALA A 299 19.09 8.24 5.17
CA ALA A 299 17.80 8.47 4.51
C ALA A 299 17.68 7.65 3.22
N ALA A 300 18.71 7.66 2.38
CA ALA A 300 18.76 6.89 1.15
C ALA A 300 18.90 5.37 1.38
N ALA A 301 19.29 4.93 2.58
CA ALA A 301 19.45 3.53 2.90
C ALA A 301 18.13 2.76 2.72
N ILE A 302 16.97 3.45 2.75
CA ILE A 302 15.64 2.89 2.43
C ILE A 302 15.54 2.34 1.00
N ALA A 303 16.39 2.79 0.08
CA ALA A 303 16.47 2.27 -1.28
C ALA A 303 17.22 0.92 -1.39
N ALA A 304 18.11 0.60 -0.45
CA ALA A 304 18.96 -0.60 -0.53
C ALA A 304 18.19 -1.90 -0.19
N SER A 305 17.92 -2.75 -1.18
CA SER A 305 17.17 -4.01 -0.95
C SER A 305 17.77 -4.88 0.17
N ARG A 306 16.94 -5.67 0.87
CA ARG A 306 17.35 -6.71 1.87
C ARG A 306 18.44 -7.67 1.39
N ARG A 307 18.73 -7.70 0.08
CA ARG A 307 19.84 -8.46 -0.50
C ARG A 307 21.19 -8.13 0.12
N ASP A 308 21.39 -6.90 0.60
CA ASP A 308 22.68 -6.48 1.15
C ASP A 308 22.89 -6.84 2.63
N ASP A 309 21.83 -7.15 3.39
CA ASP A 309 21.97 -7.46 4.83
C ASP A 309 22.34 -8.95 5.06
N GLY A 310 22.01 -9.84 4.12
CA GLY A 310 22.24 -11.28 4.22
C GLY A 310 23.67 -11.74 3.96
N ALA A 311 24.57 -10.84 3.54
CA ALA A 311 25.98 -11.12 3.27
C ALA A 311 26.90 -10.70 4.43
N SER A 312 26.36 -10.45 5.62
CA SER A 312 27.13 -10.09 6.82
C SER A 312 27.84 -11.30 7.49
N GLY A 313 27.83 -12.48 6.86
CA GLY A 313 28.52 -13.68 7.35
C GLY A 313 29.76 -14.13 6.56
N LEU A 314 29.94 -13.73 5.30
CA LEU A 314 31.06 -14.17 4.47
C LEU A 314 31.40 -13.13 3.39
N GLY A 315 32.36 -12.25 3.67
CA GLY A 315 33.39 -11.77 2.74
C GLY A 315 33.07 -11.15 1.37
N GLU A 316 31.83 -11.06 0.88
CA GLU A 316 31.54 -10.47 -0.44
C GLU A 316 31.14 -8.99 -0.33
N SER A 317 32.17 -8.15 -0.34
CA SER A 317 32.13 -6.68 -0.22
C SER A 317 31.42 -5.92 -1.37
N GLY A 318 30.78 -6.59 -2.32
CA GLY A 318 30.32 -6.00 -3.60
C GLY A 318 29.04 -5.16 -3.52
N GLY A 319 28.04 -5.60 -2.75
CA GLY A 319 26.71 -4.95 -2.71
C GLY A 319 26.71 -3.60 -2.01
N GLY A 320 27.32 -3.54 -0.83
CA GLY A 320 27.51 -2.28 -0.08
C GLY A 320 28.39 -1.26 -0.80
N SER A 321 29.32 -1.68 -1.68
CA SER A 321 30.10 -0.77 -2.51
C SER A 321 29.23 -0.12 -3.58
N MET A 322 28.46 -0.91 -4.33
CA MET A 322 27.60 -0.41 -5.40
C MET A 322 26.57 0.62 -4.88
N PHE A 323 25.94 0.35 -3.74
CA PHE A 323 25.03 1.33 -3.12
C PHE A 323 25.73 2.65 -2.78
N ARG A 324 26.92 2.60 -2.17
CA ARG A 324 27.69 3.80 -1.79
C ARG A 324 28.16 4.60 -3.01
N ASP A 325 28.52 3.92 -4.09
CA ASP A 325 28.95 4.53 -5.35
C ASP A 325 27.78 5.26 -6.01
N VAL A 326 26.63 4.58 -6.18
CA VAL A 326 25.41 5.19 -6.74
C VAL A 326 24.91 6.33 -5.85
N PHE A 327 24.92 6.16 -4.53
CA PHE A 327 24.59 7.23 -3.58
C PHE A 327 25.45 8.48 -3.80
N SER A 328 26.76 8.29 -3.95
CA SER A 328 27.69 9.41 -4.13
C SER A 328 27.45 10.14 -5.45
N VAL A 329 27.16 9.40 -6.53
CA VAL A 329 26.77 9.98 -7.83
C VAL A 329 25.49 10.81 -7.69
N VAL A 330 24.44 10.25 -7.09
CA VAL A 330 23.15 10.94 -6.93
C VAL A 330 23.26 12.17 -6.04
N LEU A 331 23.96 12.08 -4.91
CA LEU A 331 24.14 13.21 -3.99
C LEU A 331 24.83 14.38 -4.69
N ASN A 332 25.90 14.13 -5.45
CA ASN A 332 26.62 15.17 -6.18
C ASN A 332 25.78 15.78 -7.32
N ASP A 333 24.90 14.98 -7.94
CA ASP A 333 24.00 15.44 -8.97
C ASP A 333 22.93 16.39 -8.41
N ILE A 334 22.20 15.99 -7.36
CA ILE A 334 21.03 16.76 -6.87
C ILE A 334 21.33 17.77 -5.77
N ALA A 335 22.46 17.65 -5.08
CA ALA A 335 22.76 18.43 -3.89
C ALA A 335 24.03 19.25 -4.05
N LYS A 336 24.07 20.40 -3.36
CA LYS A 336 25.27 21.23 -3.21
C LYS A 336 25.63 21.36 -1.75
N GLN A 337 26.91 21.52 -1.46
CA GLN A 337 27.36 21.76 -0.09
C GLN A 337 26.88 23.15 0.35
N LYS A 338 26.19 23.21 1.48
CA LYS A 338 25.70 24.45 2.07
C LYS A 338 26.90 25.36 2.37
N THR A 339 26.93 26.52 1.73
CA THR A 339 27.99 27.50 1.96
C THR A 339 27.80 28.08 3.36
N VAL A 340 28.60 27.61 4.31
CA VAL A 340 28.66 28.19 5.66
C VAL A 340 29.31 29.56 5.50
N GLY A 341 28.53 30.64 5.65
CA GLY A 341 29.09 31.98 5.76
C GLY A 341 30.14 31.99 6.87
N SER A 342 31.23 32.76 6.71
CA SER A 342 32.46 32.77 7.52
C SER A 342 32.32 32.99 9.05
N SER A 343 31.15 32.84 9.64
CA SER A 343 30.98 32.73 11.09
C SER A 343 31.57 31.42 11.61
N ARG A 344 32.59 31.54 12.46
CA ARG A 344 33.35 30.49 13.19
C ARG A 344 32.51 29.59 14.13
N ALA A 345 31.20 29.46 13.90
CA ALA A 345 30.25 28.89 14.86
C ALA A 345 29.57 27.57 14.43
N SER A 346 29.86 26.99 13.26
CA SER A 346 29.37 25.65 12.92
C SER A 346 30.52 24.64 12.92
N SER A 347 30.78 24.02 14.07
CA SER A 347 31.72 22.90 14.22
C SER A 347 31.18 21.57 13.67
N GLY A 348 30.04 21.59 12.96
CA GLY A 348 29.39 20.41 12.42
C GLY A 348 29.96 19.95 11.07
N PRO A 349 29.72 18.68 10.67
CA PRO A 349 30.06 18.18 9.34
C PRO A 349 29.43 19.04 8.23
N PRO A 350 30.05 19.11 7.05
CA PRO A 350 29.47 19.83 5.92
C PRO A 350 28.10 19.25 5.56
N ALA A 351 27.09 20.12 5.56
CA ALA A 351 25.72 19.78 5.19
C ALA A 351 25.51 20.00 3.69
N PHE A 352 24.65 19.18 3.09
CA PHE A 352 24.20 19.25 1.72
C PHE A 352 22.77 19.78 1.68
N GLU A 353 22.47 20.65 0.72
CA GLU A 353 21.13 21.15 0.44
C GLU A 353 20.74 20.86 -1.01
N LEU A 354 19.44 20.69 -1.25
CA LEU A 354 18.89 20.43 -2.59
C LEU A 354 19.20 21.62 -3.52
N LYS A 355 19.66 21.33 -4.74
CA LYS A 355 19.87 22.39 -5.73
C LYS A 355 18.53 22.86 -6.33
N PRO A 356 18.38 24.16 -6.67
CA PRO A 356 17.12 24.70 -7.19
C PRO A 356 16.59 24.01 -8.44
N GLU A 357 17.46 23.45 -9.29
CA GLU A 357 17.08 22.84 -10.57
C GLU A 357 16.12 21.66 -10.39
N PHE A 358 16.19 20.98 -9.24
CA PHE A 358 15.47 19.75 -8.92
C PHE A 358 14.22 19.95 -8.05
N CYS A 359 13.85 21.20 -7.72
CA CYS A 359 12.68 21.47 -6.89
C CYS A 359 11.34 21.03 -7.50
N ASP A 360 11.30 20.75 -8.81
CA ASP A 360 10.12 20.26 -9.52
C ASP A 360 9.89 18.75 -9.37
N GLU A 361 10.91 18.01 -8.96
CA GLU A 361 10.80 16.56 -8.74
C GLU A 361 10.23 16.22 -7.36
N TYR A 362 10.01 17.23 -6.51
CA TYR A 362 9.38 17.05 -5.21
C TYR A 362 7.92 16.64 -5.36
N ASP A 363 7.57 15.54 -4.70
CA ASP A 363 6.25 14.96 -4.66
C ASP A 363 5.61 15.19 -3.27
N PRO A 364 4.53 15.99 -3.18
CA PRO A 364 3.78 16.20 -1.93
C PRO A 364 3.14 14.94 -1.36
N THR A 365 3.06 13.85 -2.13
CA THR A 365 2.52 12.55 -1.71
C THR A 365 3.60 11.54 -1.30
N PHE A 366 4.88 11.94 -1.30
CA PHE A 366 5.99 11.04 -1.00
C PHE A 366 5.91 10.46 0.41
N TYR A 367 5.77 9.15 0.48
CA TYR A 367 5.22 8.48 1.65
C TYR A 367 6.24 8.15 2.75
N HIS A 368 7.55 8.30 2.50
CA HIS A 368 8.60 8.16 3.53
C HIS A 368 8.95 9.47 4.24
N LEU A 369 8.27 10.57 3.90
CA LEU A 369 8.40 11.83 4.61
C LEU A 369 7.17 12.07 5.50
N ARG A 370 7.39 12.58 6.72
CA ARG A 370 6.27 12.84 7.64
C ARG A 370 5.48 14.04 7.18
N ARG A 371 4.20 14.11 7.55
CA ARG A 371 3.35 15.28 7.23
C ARG A 371 3.93 16.61 7.72
N GLN A 372 4.50 16.63 8.93
CA GLN A 372 5.13 17.85 9.47
C GLN A 372 6.35 18.26 8.63
N ASP A 373 7.13 17.27 8.20
CA ASP A 373 8.31 17.50 7.38
C ASP A 373 7.93 17.91 5.95
N HIS A 374 6.81 17.41 5.41
CA HIS A 374 6.24 17.87 4.14
C HIS A 374 5.86 19.35 4.18
N GLN A 375 5.27 19.83 5.29
CA GLN A 375 4.94 21.25 5.43
C GLN A 375 6.21 22.11 5.33
N HIS A 376 7.26 21.71 6.05
CA HIS A 376 8.55 22.40 5.97
C HIS A 376 9.20 22.30 4.59
N ALA A 377 9.15 21.12 3.98
CA ALA A 377 9.69 20.88 2.64
C ALA A 377 8.98 21.73 1.59
N MET A 378 7.66 21.91 1.67
CA MET A 378 6.91 22.77 0.74
C MET A 378 7.38 24.23 0.81
N ASP A 379 7.69 24.76 1.99
CA ASP A 379 8.24 26.12 2.15
C ASP A 379 9.64 26.24 1.52
N VAL A 380 10.49 25.22 1.73
CA VAL A 380 11.82 25.14 1.12
C VAL A 380 11.73 25.07 -0.40
N ILE A 381 10.83 24.24 -0.93
CA ILE A 381 10.58 24.09 -2.36
C ILE A 381 10.09 25.40 -2.95
N ALA A 382 9.13 26.09 -2.32
CA ALA A 382 8.67 27.40 -2.77
C ALA A 382 9.83 28.43 -2.85
N ARG A 383 10.77 28.39 -1.91
CA ARG A 383 11.98 29.23 -1.96
C ARG A 383 12.93 28.82 -3.09
N LEU A 384 13.19 27.52 -3.28
CA LEU A 384 14.06 27.03 -4.35
C LEU A 384 13.50 27.36 -5.74
N ARG A 385 12.17 27.32 -5.89
CA ARG A 385 11.48 27.75 -7.11
C ARG A 385 11.72 29.22 -7.42
N LYS A 386 11.58 30.10 -6.43
CA LYS A 386 11.93 31.53 -6.58
C LYS A 386 13.39 31.72 -6.98
N GLN A 387 14.31 30.89 -6.47
CA GLN A 387 15.71 30.93 -6.89
C GLN A 387 15.90 30.46 -8.34
N LYS A 388 15.16 29.43 -8.78
CA LYS A 388 15.23 28.87 -10.13
C LYS A 388 14.70 29.83 -11.20
N TRP A 389 13.61 30.54 -10.93
CA TRP A 389 12.96 31.45 -11.89
C TRP A 389 13.20 32.95 -11.61
N GLY A 390 13.89 33.29 -10.53
CA GLY A 390 14.21 34.68 -10.18
C GLY A 390 12.96 35.51 -9.90
N ASN A 391 12.85 36.65 -10.59
CA ASN A 391 11.73 37.61 -10.46
C ASN A 391 10.55 37.31 -11.39
N ASP A 392 10.62 36.27 -12.23
CA ASP A 392 9.52 35.87 -13.09
C ASP A 392 8.46 35.14 -12.25
N LYS A 393 7.63 35.94 -11.59
CA LYS A 393 6.59 35.47 -10.67
C LYS A 393 5.52 34.67 -11.42
N ASP A 394 5.21 35.05 -12.66
CA ASP A 394 4.21 34.35 -13.48
C ASP A 394 4.73 32.96 -13.88
N ALA A 395 6.01 32.83 -14.24
CA ALA A 395 6.61 31.51 -14.50
C ALA A 395 6.68 30.65 -13.23
N ALA A 396 7.01 31.23 -12.08
CA ALA A 396 7.06 30.52 -10.80
C ALA A 396 5.67 30.05 -10.33
N ASP A 397 4.64 30.89 -10.49
CA ASP A 397 3.26 30.61 -10.09
C ASP A 397 2.55 29.69 -11.11
N SER A 398 2.97 29.67 -12.37
CA SER A 398 2.45 28.74 -13.39
C SER A 398 2.73 27.26 -13.07
N ARG A 399 3.75 26.96 -12.24
CA ARG A 399 4.04 25.61 -11.73
C ARG A 399 3.40 25.38 -10.37
N CYS A 400 2.08 25.29 -10.38
CA CYS A 400 1.28 24.84 -9.25
C CYS A 400 1.70 23.41 -8.81
N LEU A 401 1.89 23.18 -7.50
CA LEU A 401 1.97 21.82 -6.95
C LEU A 401 0.56 21.25 -6.77
N PRO A 402 0.34 19.96 -7.08
CA PRO A 402 1.33 18.99 -7.54
C PRO A 402 1.67 19.14 -9.03
N VAL A 403 2.94 18.94 -9.38
CA VAL A 403 3.35 18.87 -10.79
C VAL A 403 2.78 17.58 -11.38
N VAL A 404 1.84 17.70 -12.32
CA VAL A 404 1.27 16.54 -13.01
C VAL A 404 2.32 16.00 -13.98
N CYS A 405 2.97 14.89 -13.60
CA CYS A 405 3.92 14.17 -14.43
C CYS A 405 3.36 12.82 -14.89
N SER A 406 3.96 12.25 -15.93
CA SER A 406 3.64 10.88 -16.33
C SER A 406 4.03 9.92 -15.19
N PRO A 407 3.17 8.94 -14.83
CA PRO A 407 3.51 7.96 -13.81
C PRO A 407 4.84 7.25 -14.14
N PRO A 408 5.69 6.93 -13.14
CA PRO A 408 6.99 6.29 -13.37
C PRO A 408 6.90 4.99 -14.19
N LYS A 409 8.01 4.55 -14.80
CA LYS A 409 8.04 3.20 -15.39
C LYS A 409 7.90 2.17 -14.27
N ALA A 410 7.10 1.14 -14.49
CA ALA A 410 6.82 0.11 -13.50
C ALA A 410 7.02 -1.28 -14.08
N HIS A 411 7.23 -2.25 -13.20
CA HIS A 411 7.31 -3.65 -13.53
C HIS A 411 6.02 -4.08 -14.26
N PRO A 412 6.11 -4.79 -15.41
CA PRO A 412 4.93 -5.13 -16.23
C PRO A 412 3.80 -5.82 -15.46
N ARG A 413 4.15 -6.73 -14.54
CA ARG A 413 3.18 -7.43 -13.67
C ARG A 413 2.40 -6.52 -12.71
N PHE A 414 2.90 -5.32 -12.42
CA PHE A 414 2.26 -4.36 -11.51
C PHE A 414 1.54 -3.23 -12.28
N LEU A 415 1.70 -3.11 -13.60
CA LEU A 415 1.04 -2.06 -14.39
C LEU A 415 -0.49 -2.11 -14.27
N ALA A 416 -1.07 -3.31 -14.12
CA ALA A 416 -2.50 -3.49 -13.91
C ALA A 416 -3.05 -2.78 -12.66
N CYS A 417 -2.20 -2.42 -11.68
CA CYS A 417 -2.59 -1.56 -10.56
C CYS A 417 -3.15 -0.22 -11.04
N ARG A 418 -2.62 0.34 -12.14
CA ARG A 418 -3.07 1.61 -12.70
C ARG A 418 -4.49 1.57 -13.26
N LEU A 419 -5.07 0.38 -13.45
CA LEU A 419 -6.49 0.26 -13.76
C LEU A 419 -7.38 0.86 -12.67
N LEU A 420 -6.88 1.01 -11.43
CA LEU A 420 -7.55 1.79 -10.38
C LEU A 420 -7.92 3.20 -10.85
N LEU A 421 -7.10 3.80 -11.71
CA LEU A 421 -7.30 5.15 -12.26
C LEU A 421 -8.39 5.25 -13.34
N HIS A 422 -8.86 4.11 -13.84
CA HIS A 422 -9.83 4.04 -14.94
C HIS A 422 -11.16 3.41 -14.51
N LEU A 423 -11.40 3.32 -13.20
CA LEU A 423 -12.64 2.78 -12.67
C LEU A 423 -13.72 3.87 -12.65
N PRO A 424 -14.96 3.59 -13.10
CA PRO A 424 -16.05 4.57 -13.03
C PRO A 424 -16.32 5.14 -11.61
N PRO A 425 -16.17 4.34 -10.51
CA PRO A 425 -16.19 4.89 -9.17
C PRO A 425 -15.11 5.93 -8.87
N LEU A 426 -13.92 5.84 -9.47
CA LEU A 426 -12.90 6.88 -9.31
C LEU A 426 -13.32 8.18 -10.01
N ASP A 427 -13.85 8.10 -11.23
CA ASP A 427 -14.36 9.29 -11.93
C ASP A 427 -15.45 9.99 -11.11
N SER A 428 -16.31 9.19 -10.49
CA SER A 428 -17.35 9.68 -9.57
C SER A 428 -16.74 10.37 -8.34
N ALA A 429 -15.73 9.75 -7.73
CA ALA A 429 -15.02 10.29 -6.57
C ALA A 429 -14.31 11.61 -6.89
N VAL A 430 -13.56 11.67 -8.00
CA VAL A 430 -12.86 12.88 -8.46
C VAL A 430 -13.85 13.99 -8.77
N ARG A 431 -14.91 13.70 -9.54
CA ARG A 431 -15.97 14.67 -9.85
C ARG A 431 -16.58 15.23 -8.57
N ARG A 432 -16.85 14.39 -7.57
CA ARG A 432 -17.46 14.84 -6.33
C ARG A 432 -16.54 15.70 -5.48
N MET A 433 -15.24 15.38 -5.45
CA MET A 433 -14.25 16.22 -4.76
C MET A 433 -14.10 17.59 -5.44
N LEU A 434 -14.13 17.62 -6.78
CA LEU A 434 -14.12 18.88 -7.54
C LEU A 434 -15.39 19.70 -7.28
N LEU A 435 -16.56 19.05 -7.27
CA LEU A 435 -17.81 19.73 -6.91
C LEU A 435 -17.75 20.30 -5.49
N PHE A 436 -17.26 19.53 -4.51
CA PHE A 436 -17.08 20.00 -3.14
C PHE A 436 -16.20 21.28 -3.08
N ALA A 437 -15.10 21.32 -3.84
CA ALA A 437 -14.25 22.49 -3.92
C ALA A 437 -14.97 23.69 -4.58
N LEU A 438 -15.72 23.45 -5.66
CA LEU A 438 -16.45 24.49 -6.39
C LEU A 438 -17.65 25.05 -5.62
N THR A 439 -18.27 24.26 -4.75
CA THR A 439 -19.47 24.65 -3.97
C THR A 439 -19.13 25.20 -2.59
N GLY A 440 -17.85 25.53 -2.33
CA GLY A 440 -17.42 26.11 -1.05
C GLY A 440 -17.52 25.14 0.12
N GLY A 441 -17.29 23.84 -0.12
CA GLY A 441 -17.30 22.81 0.91
C GLY A 441 -18.63 22.06 1.06
N LEU A 442 -19.51 22.11 0.06
CA LEU A 442 -20.76 21.35 0.06
C LEU A 442 -20.61 20.05 -0.74
N TRP A 443 -20.72 18.91 -0.07
CA TRP A 443 -20.62 17.58 -0.69
C TRP A 443 -21.71 17.25 -1.71
N LEU A 444 -22.80 18.01 -1.69
CA LEU A 444 -23.88 17.93 -2.64
C LEU A 444 -24.08 19.31 -3.26
N PRO A 445 -24.38 19.39 -4.57
CA PRO A 445 -24.73 20.66 -5.18
C PRO A 445 -25.97 21.24 -4.49
N PRO A 446 -26.08 22.57 -4.37
CA PRO A 446 -27.29 23.20 -3.86
C PRO A 446 -28.48 22.82 -4.76
N SER A 447 -29.67 22.71 -4.16
CA SER A 447 -30.92 22.39 -4.86
C SER A 447 -31.29 23.41 -5.94
N GLU A 448 -30.77 24.63 -5.82
CA GLU A 448 -30.93 25.71 -6.80
C GLU A 448 -29.56 26.30 -7.18
N PRO A 449 -29.29 26.54 -8.48
CA PRO A 449 -28.08 27.21 -8.91
C PRO A 449 -28.07 28.65 -8.39
N ARG A 450 -27.08 29.01 -7.57
CA ARG A 450 -26.90 30.41 -7.16
C ARG A 450 -26.41 31.21 -8.38
N PRO A 451 -27.01 32.36 -8.69
CA PRO A 451 -26.46 33.25 -9.72
C PRO A 451 -25.04 33.67 -9.30
N LEU A 452 -24.11 33.60 -10.26
CA LEU A 452 -22.70 33.97 -10.09
C LEU A 452 -22.51 35.45 -9.76
#